data_AF-A0A2D7VLQ3-F1
#
_entry.id   AF-A0A2D7VLQ3-F1
#
_cell.length_a   1.000
_cell.length_b   1.000
_cell.length_c   1.000
_cell.angle_alpha   90.00
_cell.angle_beta   90.00
_cell.angle_gamma   90.00
#
_symmetry.space_group_name_H-M   'P 1'
#
loop_
_entity.id
_entity.type
_entity.pdbx_description
1 polymer ?
#
loop_
_entity_poly.entity_id
_entity_poly.type
_entity_poly.pdbx_seq_one_letter_code
_entity_poly.pdbx_strand_id
1 'polypeptide(L)'
;MMARPLDPFGVPLQGVNLVEAAAGTGKTWTITALYLRLLLEQDLPVARILVVTYTRAATGELRQRLRGALVAALEAFGDPEACADPMIAPLLDAGYDREAAIRKLRCAVADFDQAAVFTIHAFCERVLGDSAFQSGMALETELVPDDGPLLAEVIDDLWRKAIYPASACWVNWLSSQEKLRSADDLHERLSPLVGKPFISISIPADAEDLAAREDALTAAFCEAAACWDAHRDEVSALLTDPASGLHRNRYRLKSMPVWISGFDAIFSQPFVDIGRLEDAPGVRKLTRTILSEPGSVKKDASVP
;
A
#
# COMPACT_ATOMS: atom_id res chain seq x y z
N MET A 1 -13.04 -6.87 30.22
CA MET A 1 -11.95 -6.86 31.21
C MET A 1 -11.82 -5.42 31.69
N MET A 2 -12.09 -5.13 32.97
CA MET A 2 -11.96 -3.74 33.46
C MET A 2 -10.48 -3.44 33.71
N ALA A 3 -9.96 -2.39 33.07
CA ALA A 3 -8.61 -1.89 33.33
C ALA A 3 -8.53 -1.39 34.78
N ARG A 4 -7.51 -1.84 35.52
CA ARG A 4 -7.21 -1.37 36.87
C ARG A 4 -6.14 -0.28 36.77
N PRO A 5 -6.15 0.74 37.65
CA PRO A 5 -5.05 1.68 37.75
C PRO A 5 -3.73 0.93 37.94
N LEU A 6 -2.75 1.23 37.09
CA LEU A 6 -1.43 0.60 37.17
C LEU A 6 -0.68 1.16 38.38
N ASP A 7 -0.20 0.26 39.25
CA ASP A 7 0.85 0.55 40.21
C ASP A 7 2.18 0.01 39.66
N PRO A 8 3.11 0.88 39.23
CA PRO A 8 4.38 0.45 38.65
C PRO A 8 5.30 -0.26 39.65
N PHE A 9 5.09 -0.13 40.96
CA PHE A 9 5.87 -0.82 41.99
C PHE A 9 5.22 -2.10 42.48
N GLY A 10 3.91 -2.26 42.29
CA GLY A 10 3.17 -3.47 42.65
C GLY A 10 2.93 -4.46 41.50
N VAL A 11 3.09 -4.03 40.24
CA VAL A 11 2.82 -4.92 39.09
C VAL A 11 3.81 -6.09 39.02
N PRO A 12 3.38 -7.33 38.76
CA PRO A 12 4.27 -8.47 38.56
C PRO A 12 5.24 -8.24 37.40
N LEU A 13 6.51 -8.64 37.58
CA LEU A 13 7.54 -8.52 36.54
C LEU A 13 7.62 -9.73 35.60
N GLN A 14 6.81 -10.77 35.85
CA GLN A 14 6.73 -11.98 35.02
C GLN A 14 5.42 -12.04 34.22
N GLY A 15 5.44 -12.80 33.13
CA GLY A 15 4.29 -12.98 32.26
C GLY A 15 4.07 -11.80 31.31
N VAL A 16 2.82 -11.64 30.86
CA VAL A 16 2.44 -10.59 29.90
C VAL A 16 1.59 -9.56 30.62
N ASN A 17 2.08 -8.32 30.68
CA ASN A 17 1.34 -7.18 31.19
C ASN A 17 0.98 -6.24 30.03
N LEU A 18 -0.32 -5.96 29.85
CA LEU A 18 -0.81 -4.97 28.89
C LEU A 18 -1.17 -3.69 29.64
N VAL A 19 -0.47 -2.59 29.31
CA VAL A 19 -0.68 -1.28 29.92
C VAL A 19 -1.30 -0.33 28.91
N GLU A 20 -2.51 0.14 29.21
CA GLU A 20 -3.17 1.21 28.46
C GLU A 20 -2.70 2.57 28.99
N ALA A 21 -2.22 3.45 28.11
CA ALA A 21 -1.67 4.74 28.53
C ALA A 21 -1.86 5.86 27.50
N ALA A 22 -2.71 6.84 27.84
CA ALA A 22 -2.98 8.03 27.03
C ALA A 22 -1.81 9.05 27.04
N ALA A 23 -1.90 10.11 26.25
CA ALA A 23 -0.91 11.17 26.26
C ALA A 23 -0.80 11.81 27.66
N GLY A 24 0.43 12.06 28.12
CA GLY A 24 0.67 12.68 29.43
C GLY A 24 0.52 11.79 30.67
N THR A 25 0.15 10.51 30.54
CA THR A 25 -0.07 9.61 31.71
C THR A 25 1.20 8.96 32.27
N GLY A 26 2.38 9.56 32.06
CA GLY A 26 3.63 9.05 32.65
C GLY A 26 4.14 7.72 32.06
N LYS A 27 3.87 7.42 30.77
CA LYS A 27 4.36 6.21 30.08
C LYS A 27 5.85 5.97 30.29
N THR A 28 6.65 6.98 30.00
CA THR A 28 8.11 6.86 30.12
C THR A 28 8.55 6.72 31.56
N TRP A 29 7.89 7.42 32.49
CA TRP A 29 8.16 7.28 33.93
C TRP A 29 7.90 5.84 34.40
N THR A 30 6.79 5.25 33.96
CA THR A 30 6.43 3.86 34.25
C THR A 30 7.48 2.89 33.69
N ILE A 31 7.89 3.06 32.43
CA ILE A 31 8.93 2.23 31.82
C ILE A 31 10.23 2.31 32.63
N THR A 32 10.64 3.51 33.05
CA THR A 32 11.85 3.71 33.86
C THR A 32 11.74 3.02 35.22
N ALA A 33 10.60 3.16 35.91
CA ALA A 33 10.37 2.48 37.19
C ALA A 33 10.47 0.95 37.05
N LEU A 34 9.81 0.38 36.03
CA LEU A 34 9.87 -1.06 35.74
C LEU A 34 11.30 -1.51 35.39
N TYR A 35 12.05 -0.69 34.66
CA TYR A 35 13.44 -0.99 34.31
C TYR A 35 14.33 -1.09 35.56
N LEU A 36 14.20 -0.15 36.50
CA LEU A 36 14.91 -0.19 37.77
C LEU A 36 14.51 -1.42 38.60
N ARG A 37 13.22 -1.74 38.64
CA ARG A 37 12.70 -2.92 39.34
C ARG A 37 13.23 -4.23 38.75
N LEU A 38 13.23 -4.39 37.42
CA LEU A 38 13.82 -5.56 36.76
C LEU A 38 15.30 -5.74 37.11
N LEU A 39 16.04 -4.64 37.25
CA LEU A 39 17.44 -4.67 37.64
C LEU A 39 17.64 -5.05 39.12
N LEU A 40 16.85 -4.47 40.01
CA LEU A 40 17.00 -4.64 41.47
C LEU A 40 16.38 -5.96 41.97
N GLU A 41 15.19 -6.32 41.47
CA GLU A 41 14.39 -7.47 41.92
C GLU A 41 14.70 -8.77 41.15
N GLN A 42 15.04 -8.69 39.86
CA GLN A 42 15.23 -9.87 39.00
C GLN A 42 16.69 -10.11 38.60
N ASP A 43 17.63 -9.31 39.11
CA ASP A 43 19.06 -9.42 38.80
C ASP A 43 19.36 -9.37 37.28
N LEU A 44 18.54 -8.66 36.52
CA LEU A 44 18.73 -8.53 35.08
C LEU A 44 19.73 -7.41 34.78
N PRO A 45 20.87 -7.71 34.14
CA PRO A 45 21.76 -6.67 33.64
C PRO A 45 21.09 -5.88 32.52
N VAL A 46 21.56 -4.65 32.28
CA VAL A 46 20.98 -3.73 31.27
C VAL A 46 20.91 -4.33 29.86
N ALA A 47 21.85 -5.21 29.50
CA ALA A 47 21.87 -5.91 28.21
C ALA A 47 20.78 -6.99 28.08
N ARG A 48 20.16 -7.42 29.19
CA ARG A 48 19.08 -8.43 29.25
C ARG A 48 17.70 -7.83 29.46
N ILE A 49 17.57 -6.51 29.44
CA ILE A 49 16.27 -5.81 29.49
C ILE A 49 16.02 -5.15 28.13
N LEU A 50 15.22 -5.80 27.30
CA LEU A 50 14.88 -5.29 25.97
C LEU A 50 13.77 -4.23 26.06
N VAL A 51 14.05 -3.05 25.53
CA VAL A 51 13.08 -1.97 25.38
C VAL A 51 13.05 -1.52 23.92
N VAL A 52 11.91 -1.66 23.26
CA VAL A 52 11.73 -1.28 21.85
C VAL A 52 10.72 -0.14 21.70
N THR A 53 10.98 0.77 20.75
CA THR A 53 10.08 1.87 20.41
C THR A 53 10.01 2.12 18.90
N TYR A 54 9.13 3.01 18.46
CA TYR A 54 8.90 3.26 17.04
C TYR A 54 9.97 4.16 16.41
N THR A 55 10.37 5.24 17.10
CA THR A 55 11.23 6.28 16.51
C THR A 55 12.64 6.31 17.11
N ARG A 56 13.61 6.72 16.29
CA ARG A 56 15.00 6.94 16.74
C ARG A 56 15.08 8.03 17.81
N ALA A 57 14.29 9.10 17.67
CA ALA A 57 14.21 10.17 18.66
C ALA A 57 13.72 9.67 20.03
N ALA A 58 12.63 8.88 20.06
CA ALA A 58 12.12 8.29 21.30
C ALA A 58 13.12 7.32 21.94
N THR A 59 13.89 6.59 21.12
CA THR A 59 14.97 5.71 21.60
C THR A 59 16.04 6.53 22.33
N GLY A 60 16.50 7.64 21.74
CA GLY A 60 17.50 8.53 22.34
C GLY A 60 17.01 9.16 23.65
N GLU A 61 15.80 9.72 23.66
CA GLU A 61 15.17 10.29 24.85
C GLU A 61 15.04 9.25 25.98
N LEU A 62 14.60 8.03 25.63
CA LEU A 62 14.44 6.95 26.60
C LEU A 62 15.78 6.48 27.17
N ARG A 63 16.83 6.35 26.34
CA ARG A 63 18.19 6.03 26.80
C ARG A 63 18.70 7.07 27.80
N GLN A 64 18.52 8.35 27.50
CA GLN A 64 18.94 9.43 28.39
C GLN A 64 18.21 9.37 29.73
N ARG A 65 16.88 9.15 29.70
CA ARG A 65 16.07 9.04 30.92
C ARG A 65 16.44 7.83 31.77
N LEU A 66 16.61 6.66 31.15
CA LEU A 66 17.01 5.43 31.84
C LEU A 66 18.39 5.59 32.50
N ARG A 67 19.37 6.16 31.78
CA ARG A 67 20.69 6.44 32.34
C ARG A 67 20.62 7.41 33.52
N GLY A 68 19.87 8.50 33.37
CA GLY A 68 19.68 9.49 34.43
C GLY A 68 19.04 8.88 35.68
N ALA A 69 18.03 8.03 35.51
CA ALA A 69 17.39 7.33 36.61
C ALA A 69 18.30 6.32 37.30
N LEU A 70 19.16 5.60 36.57
CA LEU A 70 20.16 4.71 37.15
C LEU A 70 21.19 5.47 38.00
N VAL A 71 21.65 6.64 37.53
CA VAL A 71 22.57 7.50 38.28
C VAL A 71 21.89 8.05 39.53
N ALA A 72 20.68 8.60 39.40
CA ALA A 72 19.93 9.14 40.53
C ALA A 72 19.63 8.04 41.57
N ALA A 73 19.27 6.83 41.13
CA ALA A 73 19.10 5.70 42.02
C ALA A 73 20.42 5.31 42.71
N LEU A 74 21.54 5.25 41.99
CA LEU A 74 22.85 4.94 42.58
C LEU A 74 23.23 5.94 43.68
N GLU A 75 23.03 7.23 43.42
CA GLU A 75 23.27 8.31 44.40
C GLU A 75 22.35 8.17 45.62
N ALA A 76 21.06 7.95 45.41
CA ALA A 76 20.06 7.79 46.47
C ALA A 76 20.29 6.54 47.34
N PHE A 77 20.70 5.41 46.75
CA PHE A 77 21.11 4.24 47.53
C PHE A 77 22.44 4.50 48.26
N GLY A 78 23.29 5.40 47.75
CA GLY A 78 24.51 5.86 48.42
C GLY A 78 24.24 6.78 49.62
N ASP A 79 23.25 7.67 49.51
CA ASP A 79 22.82 8.62 50.55
C ASP A 79 21.28 8.79 50.57
N PRO A 80 20.55 7.91 51.29
CA PRO A 80 19.08 7.90 51.29
C PRO A 80 18.44 9.15 51.87
N GLU A 81 19.07 9.81 52.85
CA GLU A 81 18.49 10.99 53.50
C GLU A 81 18.43 12.21 52.56
N ALA A 82 19.22 12.20 51.50
CA ALA A 82 19.25 13.25 50.49
C ALA A 82 18.22 13.06 49.35
N CYS A 83 17.51 11.92 49.28
CA CYS A 83 16.65 11.59 48.14
C CYS A 83 15.17 11.96 48.40
N ALA A 84 14.63 12.87 47.59
CA ALA A 84 13.20 13.20 47.56
C ALA A 84 12.51 12.81 46.22
N ASP A 85 13.14 11.94 45.41
CA ASP A 85 12.58 11.57 44.10
C ASP A 85 11.42 10.55 44.26
N PRO A 86 10.20 10.88 43.79
CA PRO A 86 9.03 10.02 43.93
C PRO A 86 9.13 8.68 43.17
N MET A 87 10.08 8.53 42.24
CA MET A 87 10.37 7.27 41.55
C MET A 87 11.32 6.37 42.36
N ILE A 88 12.23 6.98 43.14
CA ILE A 88 13.31 6.25 43.81
C ILE A 88 12.94 5.95 45.27
N ALA A 89 12.22 6.85 45.95
CA ALA A 89 11.80 6.64 47.34
C ALA A 89 11.07 5.29 47.54
N PRO A 90 10.11 4.87 46.68
CA PRO A 90 9.48 3.56 46.82
C PRO A 90 10.45 2.38 46.65
N LEU A 91 11.54 2.55 45.88
CA LEU A 91 12.57 1.52 45.71
C LEU A 91 13.48 1.42 46.94
N LEU A 92 13.75 2.54 47.63
CA LEU A 92 14.49 2.53 48.90
C LEU A 92 13.67 1.84 50.00
N ASP A 93 12.36 2.12 50.05
CA ASP A 93 11.43 1.56 51.03
C ASP A 93 11.13 0.07 50.80
N ALA A 94 11.43 -0.47 49.62
CA ALA A 94 11.20 -1.87 49.26
C ALA A 94 12.13 -2.86 50.00
N GLY A 95 13.10 -2.38 50.77
CA GLY A 95 13.91 -3.22 51.66
C GLY A 95 15.00 -4.05 50.98
N TYR A 96 15.51 -3.61 49.82
CA TYR A 96 16.65 -4.26 49.16
C TYR A 96 17.91 -4.21 50.03
N ASP A 97 18.78 -5.21 49.88
CA ASP A 97 20.15 -5.11 50.40
C ASP A 97 20.86 -3.94 49.72
N ARG A 98 21.13 -2.90 50.51
CA ARG A 98 21.69 -1.62 50.05
C ARG A 98 23.05 -1.80 49.37
N GLU A 99 23.93 -2.65 49.92
CA GLU A 99 25.24 -2.85 49.30
C GLU A 99 25.12 -3.59 47.97
N ALA A 100 24.25 -4.59 47.90
CA ALA A 100 23.97 -5.29 46.66
C ALA A 100 23.34 -4.35 45.61
N ALA A 101 22.36 -3.53 46.00
CA ALA A 101 21.72 -2.57 45.12
C ALA A 101 22.72 -1.56 44.55
N ILE A 102 23.61 -0.99 45.39
CA ILE A 102 24.68 -0.09 44.94
C ILE A 102 25.59 -0.79 43.93
N ARG A 103 26.00 -2.05 44.17
CA ARG A 103 26.82 -2.81 43.23
C ARG A 103 26.10 -3.00 41.89
N LYS A 104 24.84 -3.46 41.91
CA LYS A 104 24.02 -3.66 40.70
C LYS A 104 23.88 -2.36 39.91
N LEU A 105 23.50 -1.27 40.56
CA LEU A 105 23.32 0.05 39.93
C LEU A 105 24.63 0.60 39.37
N ARG A 106 25.75 0.44 40.08
CA ARG A 106 27.07 0.87 39.60
C ARG A 106 27.48 0.11 38.34
N CYS A 107 27.30 -1.21 38.30
CA CYS A 107 27.52 -2.00 37.10
C CYS A 107 26.59 -1.55 35.97
N ALA A 108 25.30 -1.33 36.27
CA ALA A 108 24.32 -0.87 35.28
C ALA A 108 24.68 0.47 34.62
N VAL A 109 25.18 1.43 35.41
CA VAL A 109 25.65 2.73 34.90
C VAL A 109 26.89 2.57 34.04
N ALA A 110 27.84 1.72 34.46
CA ALA A 110 29.08 1.46 33.72
C ALA A 110 28.81 0.75 32.38
N ASP A 111 27.91 -0.23 32.38
CA ASP A 111 27.59 -1.06 31.22
C ASP A 111 26.45 -0.48 30.37
N PHE A 112 25.98 0.74 30.66
CA PHE A 112 24.77 1.29 30.04
C PHE A 112 24.87 1.45 28.52
N ASP A 113 26.08 1.58 27.97
CA ASP A 113 26.26 1.62 26.51
C ASP A 113 25.81 0.32 25.84
N GLN A 114 25.82 -0.79 26.56
CA GLN A 114 25.32 -2.10 26.13
C GLN A 114 23.81 -2.30 26.34
N ALA A 115 23.09 -1.30 26.88
CA ALA A 115 21.66 -1.41 27.16
C ALA A 115 20.85 -1.68 25.87
N ALA A 116 19.98 -2.69 25.93
CA ALA A 116 19.16 -3.15 24.80
C ALA A 116 17.93 -2.25 24.57
N VAL A 117 18.19 -0.99 24.22
CA VAL A 117 17.16 0.03 23.95
C VAL A 117 17.23 0.42 22.48
N PHE A 118 16.27 -0.04 21.68
CA PHE A 118 16.30 0.03 20.22
C PHE A 118 14.99 0.56 19.62
N THR A 119 15.03 0.93 18.34
CA THR A 119 13.80 0.90 17.55
C THR A 119 13.43 -0.55 17.22
N ILE A 120 12.17 -0.82 16.85
CA ILE A 120 11.75 -2.15 16.38
C ILE A 120 12.66 -2.64 15.25
N HIS A 121 12.94 -1.80 14.26
CA HIS A 121 13.81 -2.14 13.13
C HIS A 121 15.24 -2.48 13.55
N ALA A 122 15.86 -1.65 14.40
CA ALA A 122 17.23 -1.89 14.85
C ALA A 122 17.36 -3.18 15.70
N PHE A 123 16.31 -3.53 16.45
CA PHE A 123 16.25 -4.81 17.14
C PHE A 123 16.17 -5.98 16.16
N CYS A 124 15.26 -5.92 15.18
CA CYS A 124 15.15 -6.97 14.16
C CYS A 124 16.45 -7.15 13.36
N GLU A 125 17.08 -6.05 12.95
CA GLU A 125 18.37 -6.04 12.25
C GLU A 125 19.46 -6.75 13.07
N ARG A 126 19.56 -6.40 14.37
CA ARG A 126 20.48 -7.07 15.28
C ARG A 126 20.22 -8.57 15.39
N VAL A 127 18.95 -8.98 15.56
CA VAL A 127 18.57 -10.41 15.68
C VAL A 127 18.95 -11.18 14.41
N LEU A 128 18.72 -10.58 13.23
CA LEU A 128 19.09 -11.18 11.96
C LEU A 128 20.60 -11.31 11.80
N GLY A 129 21.37 -10.30 12.21
CA GLY A 129 22.84 -10.34 12.21
C GLY A 129 23.41 -11.39 13.18
N ASP A 130 22.92 -11.41 14.42
CA ASP A 130 23.34 -12.38 15.45
C ASP A 130 22.99 -13.83 15.05
N SER A 131 22.01 -14.02 14.16
CA SER A 131 21.52 -15.32 13.68
C SER A 131 21.86 -15.59 12.21
N ALA A 132 22.78 -14.85 11.58
CA ALA A 132 23.02 -14.90 10.13
C ALA A 132 23.25 -16.33 9.57
N PHE A 133 23.98 -17.17 10.32
CA PHE A 133 24.21 -18.57 9.95
C PHE A 133 22.94 -19.42 9.94
N GLN A 134 22.00 -19.15 10.87
CA GLN A 134 20.74 -19.88 10.97
C GLN A 134 19.70 -19.37 9.96
N SER A 135 19.72 -18.07 9.66
CA SER A 135 18.81 -17.43 8.70
C SER A 135 19.24 -17.60 7.24
N GLY A 136 20.46 -18.08 6.98
CA GLY A 136 21.02 -18.19 5.63
C GLY A 136 21.24 -16.83 4.96
N MET A 137 21.24 -15.75 5.74
CA MET A 137 21.47 -14.40 5.24
C MET A 137 22.95 -14.15 5.00
N ALA A 138 23.26 -13.27 4.04
CA ALA A 138 24.61 -12.77 3.87
C ALA A 138 25.09 -12.11 5.17
N LEU A 139 26.36 -12.30 5.53
CA LEU A 139 26.96 -11.70 6.73
C LEU A 139 27.00 -10.16 6.65
N GLU A 140 27.00 -9.62 5.43
CA GLU A 140 26.97 -8.19 5.15
C GLU A 140 25.67 -7.86 4.42
N THR A 141 24.68 -7.39 5.18
CA THR A 141 23.43 -6.84 4.63
C THR A 141 23.38 -5.34 4.88
N GLU A 142 23.12 -4.56 3.84
CA GLU A 142 22.86 -3.13 3.96
C GLU A 142 21.36 -2.89 4.01
N LEU A 143 20.91 -2.13 5.00
CA LEU A 143 19.53 -1.69 5.07
C LEU A 143 19.28 -0.59 4.03
N VAL A 144 18.49 -0.90 3.01
CA VAL A 144 18.00 0.08 2.04
C VAL A 144 16.75 0.75 2.62
N PRO A 145 16.79 2.04 2.99
CA PRO A 145 15.68 2.72 3.67
C PRO A 145 14.55 3.12 2.72
N ASP A 146 14.83 3.24 1.43
CA ASP A 146 13.89 3.58 0.37
C ASP A 146 14.10 2.65 -0.82
N ASP A 147 13.12 1.79 -1.09
CA ASP A 147 13.12 0.85 -2.21
C ASP A 147 12.48 1.44 -3.48
N GLY A 148 12.03 2.70 -3.45
CA GLY A 148 11.40 3.40 -4.57
C GLY A 148 12.19 3.35 -5.88
N PRO A 149 13.51 3.61 -5.88
CA PRO A 149 14.33 3.51 -7.11
C PRO A 149 14.37 2.10 -7.71
N LEU A 150 14.43 1.07 -6.86
CA LEU A 150 14.42 -0.33 -7.30
C LEU A 150 13.04 -0.70 -7.88
N LEU A 151 11.97 -0.25 -7.23
CA LEU A 151 10.62 -0.47 -7.73
C LEU A 151 10.41 0.22 -9.08
N ALA A 152 10.88 1.45 -9.25
CA ALA A 152 10.81 2.17 -10.52
C ALA A 152 11.53 1.42 -11.65
N GLU A 153 12.73 0.89 -11.39
CA GLU A 153 13.47 0.07 -12.37
C GLU A 153 12.67 -1.17 -12.78
N VAL A 154 12.06 -1.88 -11.82
CA VAL A 154 11.21 -3.04 -12.09
C VAL A 154 9.98 -2.68 -12.93
N ILE A 155 9.36 -1.53 -12.66
CA ILE A 155 8.19 -1.06 -13.41
C ILE A 155 8.59 -0.68 -14.84
N ASP A 156 9.72 0.00 -15.05
CA ASP A 156 10.24 0.31 -16.38
C ASP A 156 10.52 -0.97 -17.19
N ASP A 157 11.09 -1.98 -16.53
CA ASP A 157 11.35 -3.29 -17.10
C ASP A 157 10.05 -3.99 -17.51
N LEU A 158 9.04 -3.96 -16.63
CA LEU A 158 7.71 -4.50 -16.90
C LEU A 158 7.04 -3.78 -18.07
N TRP A 159 7.12 -2.45 -18.11
CA TRP A 159 6.57 -1.64 -19.20
C TRP A 159 7.21 -2.03 -20.53
N ARG A 160 8.54 -2.11 -20.59
CA ARG A 160 9.26 -2.53 -21.81
C ARG A 160 8.91 -3.95 -22.25
N LYS A 161 8.77 -4.88 -21.31
CA LYS A 161 8.51 -6.30 -21.61
C LYS A 161 7.03 -6.59 -21.95
N ALA A 162 6.09 -5.88 -21.35
CA ALA A 162 4.66 -6.14 -21.51
C ALA A 162 3.99 -5.20 -22.51
N ILE A 163 4.37 -3.92 -22.57
CA ILE A 163 3.67 -2.91 -23.37
C ILE A 163 4.28 -2.74 -24.76
N TYR A 164 5.60 -2.79 -24.92
CA TYR A 164 6.22 -2.61 -26.25
C TYR A 164 5.87 -3.71 -27.26
N PRO A 165 5.79 -5.01 -26.88
CA PRO A 165 5.33 -6.04 -27.80
C PRO A 165 3.80 -6.18 -27.84
N ALA A 166 3.06 -5.40 -27.04
CA ALA A 166 1.61 -5.49 -27.04
C ALA A 166 1.01 -4.96 -28.34
N SER A 167 -0.17 -5.49 -28.66
CA SER A 167 -0.97 -5.06 -29.78
C SER A 167 -1.46 -3.62 -29.63
N ALA A 168 -1.78 -3.00 -30.77
CA ALA A 168 -2.34 -1.65 -30.79
C ALA A 168 -3.70 -1.57 -30.08
N CYS A 169 -4.53 -2.62 -30.17
CA CYS A 169 -5.82 -2.70 -29.48
C CYS A 169 -5.62 -2.71 -27.95
N TRP A 170 -4.69 -3.51 -27.44
CA TRP A 170 -4.40 -3.54 -26.00
C TRP A 170 -3.83 -2.21 -25.49
N VAL A 171 -2.86 -1.63 -26.20
CA VAL A 171 -2.27 -0.33 -25.83
C VAL A 171 -3.31 0.78 -25.87
N ASN A 172 -4.20 0.77 -26.86
CA ASN A 172 -5.29 1.73 -26.95
C ASN A 172 -6.28 1.58 -25.79
N TRP A 173 -6.64 0.35 -25.43
CA TRP A 173 -7.49 0.07 -24.27
C TRP A 173 -6.87 0.64 -22.98
N LEU A 174 -5.59 0.34 -22.74
CA LEU A 174 -4.86 0.84 -21.57
C LEU A 174 -4.83 2.37 -21.52
N SER A 175 -4.58 3.03 -22.64
CA SER A 175 -4.49 4.49 -22.73
C SER A 175 -5.85 5.18 -22.59
N SER A 176 -6.92 4.57 -23.10
CA SER A 176 -8.27 5.17 -23.13
C SER A 176 -9.08 4.87 -21.87
N GLN A 177 -9.15 3.60 -21.46
CA GLN A 177 -9.94 3.14 -20.31
C GLN A 177 -9.21 3.34 -19.00
N GLU A 178 -7.98 2.83 -18.93
CA GLU A 178 -7.21 2.82 -17.69
C GLU A 178 -6.34 4.07 -17.52
N LYS A 179 -6.26 4.92 -18.56
CA LYS A 179 -5.42 6.12 -18.62
C LYS A 179 -3.94 5.83 -18.34
N LEU A 180 -3.50 4.60 -18.61
CA LEU A 180 -2.12 4.16 -18.46
C LEU A 180 -1.36 4.48 -19.76
N ARG A 181 -0.55 5.52 -19.75
CA ARG A 181 0.15 6.05 -20.94
C ARG A 181 1.67 5.98 -20.83
N SER A 182 2.17 5.76 -19.62
CA SER A 182 3.59 5.74 -19.28
C SER A 182 3.90 4.73 -18.18
N ALA A 183 5.18 4.42 -18.01
CA ALA A 183 5.68 3.62 -16.89
C ALA A 183 5.38 4.29 -15.54
N ASP A 184 5.40 5.63 -15.48
CA ASP A 184 5.02 6.38 -14.28
C ASP A 184 3.55 6.15 -13.90
N ASP A 185 2.63 6.18 -14.87
CA ASP A 185 1.21 5.88 -14.61
C ASP A 185 1.04 4.45 -14.06
N LEU A 186 1.82 3.50 -14.58
CA LEU A 186 1.82 2.12 -14.10
C LEU A 186 2.38 2.02 -12.67
N HIS A 187 3.46 2.76 -12.38
CA HIS A 187 4.05 2.82 -11.05
C HIS A 187 3.04 3.38 -10.03
N GLU A 188 2.37 4.50 -10.35
CA GLU A 188 1.33 5.08 -9.49
C GLU A 188 0.18 4.10 -9.23
N ARG A 189 -0.20 3.32 -10.24
CA ARG A 189 -1.29 2.33 -10.13
C ARG A 189 -0.89 1.11 -9.30
N LEU A 190 0.34 0.63 -9.43
CA LEU A 190 0.80 -0.61 -8.79
C LEU A 190 1.43 -0.40 -7.41
N SER A 191 2.08 0.75 -7.15
CA SER A 191 2.76 1.05 -5.89
C SER A 191 1.85 0.81 -4.64
N PRO A 192 0.57 1.20 -4.63
CA PRO A 192 -0.32 0.91 -3.51
C PRO A 192 -0.63 -0.58 -3.29
N LEU A 193 -0.31 -1.45 -4.25
CA LEU A 193 -0.57 -2.89 -4.20
C LEU A 193 0.69 -3.69 -3.77
N VAL A 194 1.88 -3.10 -3.91
CA VAL A 194 3.15 -3.72 -3.52
C VAL A 194 3.21 -3.93 -2.01
N GLY A 195 3.81 -5.05 -1.57
CA GLY A 195 3.96 -5.37 -0.15
C GLY A 195 2.69 -5.85 0.56
N LYS A 196 1.61 -6.13 -0.18
CA LYS A 196 0.34 -6.63 0.39
C LYS A 196 0.16 -8.13 0.12
N PRO A 197 0.65 -9.02 1.00
CA PRO A 197 0.64 -10.47 0.77
C PRO A 197 -0.76 -11.10 0.72
N PHE A 198 -1.79 -10.36 1.14
CA PHE A 198 -3.19 -10.80 1.13
C PHE A 198 -3.92 -10.51 -0.19
N ILE A 199 -3.28 -9.82 -1.14
CA ILE A 199 -3.86 -9.59 -2.47
C ILE A 199 -3.63 -10.81 -3.34
N SER A 200 -4.71 -11.37 -3.89
CA SER A 200 -4.67 -12.42 -4.91
C SER A 200 -5.10 -11.85 -6.26
N ILE A 201 -4.32 -12.11 -7.30
CA ILE A 201 -4.73 -11.82 -8.68
C ILE A 201 -5.69 -12.92 -9.10
N SER A 202 -6.92 -12.54 -9.44
CA SER A 202 -7.92 -13.47 -9.99
C SER A 202 -8.07 -13.20 -11.48
N ILE A 203 -7.89 -14.24 -12.29
CA ILE A 203 -8.16 -14.20 -13.73
C ILE A 203 -9.53 -14.85 -13.95
N PRO A 204 -10.44 -14.25 -14.73
CA PRO A 204 -11.71 -14.88 -15.08
C PRO A 204 -11.52 -16.28 -15.67
N ALA A 205 -12.39 -17.23 -15.30
CA ALA A 205 -12.28 -18.62 -15.75
C ALA A 205 -12.48 -18.80 -17.26
N ASP A 206 -13.12 -17.82 -17.90
CA ASP A 206 -13.35 -17.76 -19.35
C ASP A 206 -12.26 -16.95 -20.08
N ALA A 207 -11.15 -16.59 -19.42
CA ALA A 207 -9.98 -16.02 -20.07
C ALA A 207 -9.19 -17.11 -20.84
N GLU A 208 -9.87 -17.78 -21.77
CA GLU A 208 -9.21 -18.57 -22.81
C GLU A 208 -8.38 -17.66 -23.72
N ASP A 209 -7.38 -18.24 -24.40
CA ASP A 209 -6.35 -17.60 -25.24
C ASP A 209 -6.69 -16.18 -25.69
N LEU A 210 -6.15 -15.19 -24.96
CA LEU A 210 -6.40 -13.77 -25.20
C LEU A 210 -5.96 -13.35 -26.61
N ALA A 211 -4.88 -13.95 -27.13
CA ALA A 211 -4.41 -13.65 -28.48
C ALA A 211 -5.42 -14.10 -29.52
N ALA A 212 -5.99 -15.31 -29.38
CA ALA A 212 -7.02 -15.79 -30.30
C ALA A 212 -8.29 -14.91 -30.28
N ARG A 213 -8.68 -14.41 -29.11
CA ARG A 213 -9.82 -13.47 -28.98
C ARG A 213 -9.54 -12.13 -29.63
N GLU A 214 -8.32 -11.62 -29.45
CA GLU A 214 -7.89 -10.38 -30.08
C GLU A 214 -7.79 -10.49 -31.60
N ASP A 215 -7.28 -11.61 -32.12
CA ASP A 215 -7.23 -11.90 -33.54
C ASP A 215 -8.64 -11.94 -34.15
N ALA A 216 -9.57 -12.63 -33.48
CA ALA A 216 -10.97 -12.69 -33.92
C ALA A 216 -11.65 -11.31 -33.91
N LEU A 217 -11.38 -10.49 -32.89
CA LEU A 217 -11.87 -9.11 -32.80
C LEU A 217 -11.30 -8.25 -33.95
N THR A 218 -10.00 -8.36 -34.20
CA THR A 218 -9.31 -7.62 -35.26
C THR A 218 -9.84 -8.03 -36.63
N ALA A 219 -10.05 -9.32 -36.89
CA ALA A 219 -10.64 -9.82 -38.12
C ALA A 219 -12.06 -9.27 -38.34
N ALA A 220 -12.94 -9.37 -37.34
CA ALA A 220 -14.30 -8.84 -37.42
C ALA A 220 -14.32 -7.31 -37.64
N PHE A 221 -13.38 -6.58 -37.04
CA PHE A 221 -13.24 -5.15 -37.25
C PHE A 221 -12.80 -4.81 -38.68
N CYS A 222 -11.81 -5.51 -39.23
CA CYS A 222 -11.37 -5.33 -40.60
C CYS A 222 -12.49 -5.64 -41.61
N GLU A 223 -13.28 -6.69 -41.38
CA GLU A 223 -14.47 -7.00 -42.18
C GLU A 223 -15.50 -5.86 -42.13
N ALA A 224 -15.77 -5.33 -40.93
CA ALA A 224 -16.68 -4.21 -40.76
C ALA A 224 -16.17 -2.92 -41.43
N ALA A 225 -14.86 -2.64 -41.34
CA ALA A 225 -14.23 -1.50 -41.99
C ALA A 225 -14.32 -1.60 -43.51
N ALA A 226 -14.06 -2.79 -44.08
CA ALA A 226 -14.19 -3.03 -45.52
C ALA A 226 -15.64 -2.90 -45.99
N CYS A 227 -16.60 -3.39 -45.21
CA CYS A 227 -18.02 -3.23 -45.50
C CYS A 227 -18.45 -1.76 -45.45
N TRP A 228 -17.97 -1.00 -44.46
CA TRP A 228 -18.22 0.43 -44.36
C TRP A 228 -17.65 1.17 -45.57
N ASP A 229 -16.40 0.91 -45.95
CA ASP A 229 -15.77 1.55 -47.11
C ASP A 229 -16.55 1.28 -48.41
N ALA A 230 -16.99 0.04 -48.62
CA ALA A 230 -17.74 -0.36 -49.81
C ALA A 230 -19.16 0.25 -49.88
N HIS A 231 -19.85 0.39 -48.73
CA HIS A 231 -21.27 0.76 -48.67
C HIS A 231 -21.54 2.11 -48.01
N ARG A 232 -20.49 2.90 -47.73
CA ARG A 232 -20.57 4.15 -46.98
C ARG A 232 -21.65 5.10 -47.51
N ASP A 233 -21.64 5.33 -48.82
CA ASP A 233 -22.51 6.32 -49.46
C ASP A 233 -23.97 5.83 -49.50
N GLU A 234 -24.18 4.53 -49.72
CA GLU A 234 -25.50 3.89 -49.67
C GLU A 234 -26.09 4.00 -48.26
N VAL A 235 -25.32 3.63 -47.23
CA VAL A 235 -25.75 3.73 -45.84
C VAL A 235 -25.98 5.20 -45.43
N SER A 236 -25.12 6.12 -45.88
CA SER A 236 -25.28 7.55 -45.63
C SER A 236 -26.57 8.11 -46.22
N ALA A 237 -26.92 7.70 -47.44
CA ALA A 237 -28.18 8.08 -48.09
C ALA A 237 -29.39 7.54 -47.29
N LEU A 238 -29.35 6.28 -46.88
CA LEU A 238 -30.42 5.65 -46.08
C LEU A 238 -30.62 6.34 -44.72
N LEU A 239 -29.53 6.65 -44.01
CA LEU A 239 -29.61 7.30 -42.69
C LEU A 239 -30.14 8.74 -42.77
N THR A 240 -29.81 9.44 -43.86
CA THR A 240 -30.19 10.84 -44.08
C THR A 240 -31.53 11.03 -44.80
N ASP A 241 -32.11 9.98 -45.39
CA ASP A 241 -33.43 10.04 -46.04
C ASP A 241 -34.55 10.29 -45.00
N PRO A 242 -35.27 11.43 -45.05
CA PRO A 242 -36.40 11.69 -44.15
C PRO A 242 -37.47 10.59 -44.11
N ALA A 243 -37.57 9.78 -45.17
CA ALA A 243 -38.52 8.67 -45.32
C ALA A 243 -38.01 7.31 -44.83
N SER A 244 -36.78 7.20 -44.32
CA SER A 244 -36.12 5.94 -43.92
C SER A 244 -36.75 5.15 -42.75
N GLY A 245 -37.93 5.55 -42.27
CA GLY A 245 -38.59 4.86 -41.16
C GLY A 245 -38.00 5.13 -39.78
N LEU A 246 -36.80 5.71 -39.66
CA LEU A 246 -36.19 6.04 -38.36
C LEU A 246 -36.98 7.08 -37.56
N HIS A 247 -37.06 6.90 -36.23
CA HIS A 247 -37.67 7.88 -35.34
C HIS A 247 -36.79 9.13 -35.20
N ARG A 248 -37.17 10.21 -35.90
CA ARG A 248 -36.37 11.45 -36.01
C ARG A 248 -36.19 12.24 -34.72
N ASN A 249 -36.92 11.91 -33.66
CA ASN A 249 -36.65 12.45 -32.32
C ASN A 249 -35.36 11.87 -31.70
N ARG A 250 -35.09 10.58 -31.95
CA ARG A 250 -33.88 9.85 -31.51
C ARG A 250 -32.75 9.95 -32.54
N TYR A 251 -33.09 9.87 -33.84
CA TYR A 251 -32.18 9.89 -34.98
C TYR A 251 -32.33 11.18 -35.81
N ARG A 252 -31.92 12.31 -35.23
CA ARG A 252 -32.11 13.64 -35.82
C ARG A 252 -31.23 13.80 -37.07
N LEU A 253 -31.79 14.30 -38.17
CA LEU A 253 -31.06 14.52 -39.43
C LEU A 253 -29.81 15.39 -39.26
N LYS A 254 -29.89 16.45 -38.44
CA LYS A 254 -28.74 17.32 -38.13
C LYS A 254 -27.58 16.61 -37.43
N SER A 255 -27.82 15.46 -36.81
CA SER A 255 -26.79 14.68 -36.10
C SER A 255 -26.20 13.57 -36.98
N MET A 256 -26.85 13.20 -38.09
CA MET A 256 -26.38 12.12 -38.97
C MET A 256 -24.99 12.38 -39.55
N PRO A 257 -24.65 13.58 -40.07
CA PRO A 257 -23.31 13.82 -40.60
C PRO A 257 -22.22 13.57 -39.55
N VAL A 258 -22.45 13.98 -38.30
CA VAL A 258 -21.50 13.76 -37.20
C VAL A 258 -21.32 12.27 -36.91
N TRP A 259 -22.40 11.49 -36.94
CA TRP A 259 -22.32 10.05 -36.64
C TRP A 259 -21.70 9.26 -37.78
N ILE A 260 -21.98 9.64 -39.04
CA ILE A 260 -21.35 9.08 -40.24
C ILE A 260 -19.84 9.36 -40.22
N SER A 261 -19.43 10.61 -39.97
CA SER A 261 -18.01 10.95 -39.78
C SER A 261 -17.38 10.23 -38.58
N GLY A 262 -18.18 9.87 -37.57
CA GLY A 262 -17.73 9.01 -36.47
C GLY A 262 -17.35 7.61 -36.94
N PHE A 263 -18.14 6.99 -37.83
CA PHE A 263 -17.77 5.71 -38.45
C PHE A 263 -16.52 5.85 -39.32
N ASP A 264 -16.40 6.93 -40.10
CA ASP A 264 -15.20 7.20 -40.90
C ASP A 264 -13.96 7.27 -40.02
N ALA A 265 -14.06 7.95 -38.86
CA ALA A 265 -12.97 8.05 -37.91
C ALA A 265 -12.65 6.71 -37.24
N ILE A 266 -13.65 5.92 -36.87
CA ILE A 266 -13.44 4.59 -36.26
C ILE A 266 -12.73 3.66 -37.25
N PHE A 267 -13.25 3.55 -38.48
CA PHE A 267 -12.73 2.63 -39.49
C PHE A 267 -11.52 3.16 -40.26
N SER A 268 -10.95 4.30 -39.86
CA SER A 268 -9.76 4.87 -40.50
C SER A 268 -8.46 4.12 -40.17
N GLN A 269 -8.50 3.12 -39.29
CA GLN A 269 -7.34 2.38 -38.79
C GLN A 269 -7.53 0.87 -39.01
N PRO A 270 -6.45 0.07 -39.09
CA PRO A 270 -6.54 -1.38 -39.30
C PRO A 270 -6.72 -2.18 -38.00
N PHE A 271 -7.05 -1.52 -36.89
CA PHE A 271 -7.24 -2.15 -35.58
C PHE A 271 -8.35 -1.43 -34.80
N VAL A 272 -8.89 -2.10 -33.77
CA VAL A 272 -9.91 -1.52 -32.91
C VAL A 272 -9.32 -0.43 -32.02
N ASP A 273 -9.75 0.81 -32.23
CA ASP A 273 -9.49 1.94 -31.34
C ASP A 273 -10.70 2.12 -30.39
N ILE A 274 -10.57 1.58 -29.17
CA ILE A 274 -11.59 1.62 -28.13
C ILE A 274 -11.88 3.06 -27.71
N GLY A 275 -10.85 3.92 -27.64
CA GLY A 275 -11.03 5.35 -27.37
C GLY A 275 -11.96 6.01 -28.38
N ARG A 276 -11.74 5.79 -29.69
CA ARG A 276 -12.62 6.32 -30.74
C ARG A 276 -14.04 5.76 -30.68
N LEU A 277 -14.21 4.49 -30.31
CA LEU A 277 -15.53 3.88 -30.12
C LEU A 277 -16.31 4.51 -28.95
N GLU A 278 -15.63 5.08 -27.97
CA GLU A 278 -16.25 5.81 -26.86
C GLU A 278 -16.53 7.27 -27.17
N ASP A 279 -15.61 7.93 -27.88
CA ASP A 279 -15.74 9.32 -28.31
C ASP A 279 -16.87 9.53 -29.35
N ALA A 280 -17.39 8.45 -29.93
CA ALA A 280 -18.49 8.45 -30.89
C ALA A 280 -19.78 7.79 -30.34
N PRO A 281 -20.42 8.30 -29.28
CA PRO A 281 -21.61 7.66 -28.68
C PRO A 281 -22.82 7.62 -29.62
N GLY A 282 -22.84 8.48 -30.65
CA GLY A 282 -23.85 8.47 -31.70
C GLY A 282 -23.77 7.23 -32.60
N VAL A 283 -22.57 6.74 -32.86
CA VAL A 283 -22.32 5.52 -33.65
C VAL A 283 -22.93 4.30 -32.97
N ARG A 284 -22.81 4.20 -31.64
CA ARG A 284 -23.42 3.12 -30.85
C ARG A 284 -24.93 3.02 -31.08
N LYS A 285 -25.63 4.15 -31.26
CA LYS A 285 -27.09 4.18 -31.50
C LYS A 285 -27.51 3.56 -32.84
N LEU A 286 -26.58 3.45 -33.78
CA LEU A 286 -26.78 2.90 -35.12
C LEU A 286 -26.38 1.42 -35.20
N THR A 287 -26.03 0.79 -34.06
CA THR A 287 -25.81 -0.67 -34.02
C THR A 287 -27.13 -1.41 -34.25
N ARG A 288 -27.03 -2.60 -34.87
CA ARG A 288 -28.18 -3.49 -35.11
C ARG A 288 -29.02 -3.72 -33.86
N THR A 289 -28.37 -3.96 -32.72
CA THR A 289 -29.04 -4.20 -31.43
C THR A 289 -29.90 -3.01 -31.02
N ILE A 290 -29.37 -1.79 -31.07
CA ILE A 290 -30.11 -0.58 -30.65
C ILE A 290 -31.17 -0.19 -31.69
N LEU A 291 -30.91 -0.36 -32.98
CA LEU A 291 -31.90 -0.12 -34.03
C LEU A 291 -33.09 -1.08 -33.95
N SER A 292 -32.90 -2.28 -33.38
CA SER A 292 -33.96 -3.27 -33.16
C SER A 292 -34.81 -2.99 -31.92
N GLU A 293 -34.44 -2.02 -31.07
CA GLU A 293 -35.22 -1.64 -29.89
C GLU A 293 -36.53 -0.93 -30.25
N PRO A 294 -37.61 -1.12 -29.46
CA PRO A 294 -38.83 -0.35 -29.61
C PRO A 294 -38.57 1.17 -29.56
N GLY A 295 -39.16 1.91 -30.50
CA GLY A 295 -38.99 3.37 -30.59
C GLY A 295 -37.77 3.82 -31.40
N SER A 296 -37.02 2.90 -32.01
CA SER A 296 -35.96 3.25 -32.97
C SER A 296 -36.49 3.52 -34.39
N VAL A 297 -37.55 2.80 -34.80
CA VAL A 297 -38.26 2.96 -36.07
C VAL A 297 -39.75 3.27 -35.86
N LYS A 298 -40.35 4.02 -36.77
CA LYS A 298 -41.78 4.36 -36.77
C LYS A 298 -42.64 3.09 -36.77
N LYS A 299 -43.87 3.21 -36.27
CA LYS A 299 -44.86 2.12 -36.30
C LYS A 299 -45.00 1.60 -37.74
N ASP A 300 -44.88 0.29 -37.91
CA ASP A 300 -44.96 -0.45 -39.18
C ASP A 300 -43.80 -0.23 -40.17
N ALA A 301 -42.69 0.40 -39.76
CA ALA A 301 -41.47 0.54 -40.57
C ALA A 301 -40.38 -0.47 -40.16
N SER A 302 -39.59 -0.94 -41.13
CA SER A 302 -38.38 -1.74 -40.87
C SER A 302 -37.17 -0.83 -40.65
N VAL A 303 -36.13 -1.38 -40.01
CA VAL A 303 -34.81 -0.75 -40.00
C VAL A 303 -34.33 -0.63 -41.45
N PRO A 304 -33.93 0.56 -41.91
CA PRO A 304 -33.41 0.77 -43.26
C PRO A 304 -32.07 0.06 -43.48
#